data_AF-A0A9P3NG83-F1
#
_entry.id   AF-A0A9P3NG83-F1
#
_cell.length_a   1.000
_cell.length_b   1.000
_cell.length_c   1.000
_cell.angle_alpha   90.00
_cell.angle_beta   90.00
_cell.angle_gamma   90.00
#
_symmetry.space_group_name_H-M   'P 1'
#
loop_
_entity.id
_entity.type
_entity.pdbx_description
1 polymer ?
#
loop_
_entity_poly.entity_id
_entity_poly.type
_entity_poly.pdbx_seq_one_letter_code
_entity_poly.pdbx_strand_id
1 'polypeptide(L)'
;MGAAAVGGGGEEGEARVQVELCFDVGSPYSFVALEILLRYQHLWRLHLVLRPVLLGAVHKATGNAMPSAVPARGAWLLQDIARTTAFARLPRISPPPGFGSPRFTTLPCQRLLTALALQQGHDSPQLPVLTRSLFTAIWTTPSAAHSISTTSSSSSSSPSSSSSPSSSSPPPPLPPLFRLYTFPFLLCRA
;
A
#
# COMPACT_ATOMS: atom_id res chain seq x y z
N MET A 1 26.18 -50.66 7.42
CA MET A 1 26.90 -49.42 7.77
C MET A 1 26.63 -48.42 6.64
N GLY A 2 25.78 -47.43 6.92
CA GLY A 2 25.16 -46.57 5.92
C GLY A 2 26.11 -45.53 5.31
N ALA A 3 25.90 -45.27 4.03
CA ALA A 3 26.40 -44.12 3.31
C ALA A 3 25.89 -42.83 3.97
N ALA A 4 26.80 -41.91 4.29
CA ALA A 4 26.45 -40.55 4.66
C ALA A 4 26.54 -39.67 3.41
N ALA A 5 25.38 -39.17 3.00
CA ALA A 5 25.16 -38.34 1.86
C ALA A 5 25.89 -37.00 1.97
N VAL A 6 26.54 -36.62 0.87
CA VAL A 6 26.81 -35.23 0.49
C VAL A 6 25.46 -34.57 0.22
N GLY A 7 25.14 -33.49 0.94
CA GLY A 7 23.89 -32.77 0.71
C GLY A 7 23.86 -31.43 1.43
N GLY A 8 23.75 -30.37 0.65
CA GLY A 8 23.35 -29.04 1.10
C GLY A 8 24.44 -27.99 0.98
N GLY A 9 24.83 -27.66 -0.26
CA GLY A 9 25.48 -26.38 -0.52
C GLY A 9 24.57 -25.26 -0.04
N GLY A 10 25.02 -24.51 0.97
CA GLY A 10 24.39 -23.27 1.36
C GLY A 10 24.47 -22.31 0.19
N GLU A 11 23.32 -21.84 -0.29
CA GLU A 11 23.26 -20.62 -1.08
C GLU A 11 23.77 -19.49 -0.17
N GLU A 12 25.06 -19.16 -0.30
CA GLU A 12 25.64 -17.98 0.33
C GLU A 12 24.81 -16.76 -0.10
N GLY A 13 24.26 -16.09 0.91
CA GLY A 13 23.24 -15.06 0.77
C GLY A 13 23.70 -13.93 -0.13
N GLU A 14 23.05 -13.84 -1.29
CA GLU A 14 23.17 -12.69 -2.17
C GLU A 14 22.72 -11.43 -1.42
N ALA A 15 23.60 -10.44 -1.30
CA ALA A 15 23.39 -9.26 -0.47
C ALA A 15 22.13 -8.50 -0.92
N ARG A 16 21.16 -8.36 0.00
CA ARG A 16 19.92 -7.61 -0.24
C ARG A 16 20.10 -6.16 0.16
N VAL A 17 19.56 -5.26 -0.66
CA VAL A 17 19.53 -3.82 -0.33
C VAL A 17 18.42 -3.61 0.69
N GLN A 18 18.79 -3.17 1.89
CA GLN A 18 17.80 -2.81 2.91
C GLN A 18 17.15 -1.46 2.58
N VAL A 19 15.83 -1.44 2.52
CA VAL A 19 15.04 -0.23 2.31
C VAL A 19 14.06 -0.09 3.46
N GLU A 20 14.11 1.05 4.13
CA GLU A 20 13.20 1.38 5.20
C GLU A 20 12.12 2.35 4.70
N LEU A 21 10.86 1.93 4.80
CA LEU A 21 9.72 2.77 4.47
C LEU A 21 9.09 3.30 5.76
N CYS A 22 9.32 4.57 6.07
CA CYS A 22 8.55 5.31 7.06
C CYS A 22 7.23 5.78 6.44
N PHE A 23 6.09 5.32 6.95
CA PHE A 23 4.80 5.57 6.32
C PHE A 23 3.69 5.94 7.31
N ASP A 24 2.70 6.68 6.80
CA ASP A 24 1.43 6.90 7.48
C ASP A 24 0.27 6.47 6.57
N VAL A 25 -0.70 5.72 7.08
CA VAL A 25 -1.91 5.30 6.35
C VAL A 25 -2.80 6.48 5.96
N GLY A 26 -2.58 7.64 6.56
CA GLY A 26 -3.23 8.92 6.21
C GLY A 26 -2.52 9.66 5.08
N SER A 27 -1.49 9.09 4.46
CA SER A 27 -0.78 9.68 3.33
C SER A 27 -1.04 8.87 2.04
N PRO A 28 -1.60 9.49 0.98
CA PRO A 28 -1.83 8.80 -0.28
C PRO A 28 -0.52 8.45 -0.99
N TYR A 29 0.53 9.25 -0.79
CA TYR A 29 1.85 8.96 -1.35
C TYR A 29 2.52 7.76 -0.69
N SER A 30 2.27 7.55 0.62
CA SER A 30 2.73 6.36 1.32
C SER A 30 2.06 5.09 0.80
N PHE A 31 0.78 5.15 0.40
CA PHE A 31 0.10 4.03 -0.27
C PHE A 31 0.80 3.67 -1.58
N VAL A 32 1.04 4.67 -2.44
CA VAL A 32 1.71 4.45 -3.73
C VAL A 32 3.11 3.89 -3.54
N ALA A 33 3.88 4.44 -2.59
CA ALA A 33 5.24 3.98 -2.29
C ALA A 33 5.25 2.52 -1.83
N LEU A 34 4.34 2.13 -0.94
CA LEU A 34 4.20 0.75 -0.47
C LEU A 34 3.94 -0.20 -1.65
N GLU A 35 2.97 0.13 -2.50
CA GLU A 35 2.61 -0.74 -3.64
C GLU A 35 3.75 -0.91 -4.66
N ILE A 36 4.50 0.17 -4.93
CA ILE A 36 5.67 0.11 -5.81
C ILE A 36 6.75 -0.76 -5.16
N LEU A 37 7.09 -0.53 -3.89
CA LEU A 37 8.13 -1.28 -3.21
C LEU A 37 7.79 -2.77 -3.12
N LEU A 38 6.55 -3.13 -2.79
CA LEU A 38 6.09 -4.52 -2.78
C LEU A 38 6.16 -5.15 -4.18
N ARG A 39 5.79 -4.43 -5.23
CA ARG A 39 5.86 -4.91 -6.62
C ARG A 39 7.29 -5.20 -7.08
N TYR A 40 8.24 -4.36 -6.69
CA TYR A 40 9.64 -4.47 -7.11
C TYR A 40 10.57 -5.16 -6.11
N GLN A 41 10.08 -5.55 -4.93
CA GLN A 41 10.87 -6.14 -3.85
C GLN A 41 11.73 -7.31 -4.34
N HIS A 42 11.15 -8.21 -5.15
CA HIS A 42 11.88 -9.36 -5.69
C HIS A 42 12.82 -8.98 -6.83
N LEU A 43 12.38 -8.10 -7.74
CA LEU A 43 13.16 -7.68 -8.91
C LEU A 43 14.43 -6.91 -8.52
N TRP A 44 14.38 -6.13 -7.44
CA TRP A 44 15.50 -5.34 -6.95
C TRP A 44 16.20 -5.96 -5.74
N ARG A 45 15.82 -7.19 -5.35
CA ARG A 45 16.39 -7.90 -4.19
C ARG A 45 16.38 -7.04 -2.92
N LEU A 46 15.24 -6.39 -2.67
CA LEU A 46 15.08 -5.54 -1.50
C LEU A 46 14.81 -6.38 -0.25
N HIS A 47 15.35 -5.92 0.86
CA HIS A 47 14.89 -6.25 2.20
C HIS A 47 14.08 -5.06 2.73
N LEU A 48 12.75 -5.17 2.66
CA LEU A 48 11.82 -4.09 2.98
C LEU A 48 11.47 -4.10 4.47
N VAL A 49 11.79 -3.00 5.16
CA VAL A 49 11.45 -2.78 6.57
C VAL A 49 10.37 -1.70 6.64
N LEU A 50 9.21 -2.04 7.21
CA LEU A 50 8.08 -1.13 7.30
C LEU A 50 8.03 -0.46 8.68
N ARG A 51 8.12 0.87 8.71
CA ARG A 51 8.04 1.68 9.94
C ARG A 51 6.81 2.57 9.95
N PRO A 52 5.77 2.20 10.71
CA PRO A 52 4.62 3.06 10.94
C PRO A 52 5.07 4.34 11.66
N VAL A 53 4.72 5.50 11.13
CA VAL A 53 4.98 6.81 11.75
C VAL A 53 3.71 7.64 11.75
N LEU A 54 3.63 8.60 12.66
CA LEU A 54 2.50 9.54 12.71
C LEU A 54 2.89 10.84 12.00
N LEU A 55 2.45 10.98 10.74
CA LEU A 55 2.79 12.12 9.89
C LEU A 55 2.30 13.45 10.47
N GLY A 56 1.15 13.45 11.15
CA GLY A 56 0.67 14.63 11.89
C GLY A 56 1.63 15.11 12.98
N ALA A 57 2.31 14.20 13.68
CA ALA A 57 3.33 14.57 14.66
C ALA A 57 4.62 15.08 13.98
N VAL A 58 5.00 14.51 12.84
CA VAL A 58 6.14 14.99 12.03
C VAL A 58 5.90 16.43 11.56
N HIS A 59 4.70 16.74 11.04
CA HIS A 59 4.31 18.10 10.68
C HIS A 59 4.44 19.06 11.87
N LYS A 60 3.90 18.68 13.03
CA LYS A 60 3.98 19.49 14.26
C LYS A 60 5.42 19.71 14.72
N ALA A 61 6.25 18.68 14.73
CA ALA A 61 7.64 18.75 15.18
C ALA A 61 8.52 19.59 14.24
N THR A 62 8.22 19.58 12.93
CA THR A 62 8.98 20.33 11.91
C THR A 62 8.43 21.72 11.61
N GLY A 63 7.31 22.12 12.23
CA GLY A 63 6.63 23.38 11.92
C GLY A 63 6.00 23.41 10.52
N ASN A 64 5.86 22.26 9.87
CA ASN A 64 5.25 22.15 8.54
C ASN A 64 3.72 22.07 8.65
N ALA A 65 3.01 22.78 7.76
CA ALA A 65 1.58 22.63 7.61
C ALA A 65 1.24 21.50 6.64
N MET A 66 0.11 20.82 6.87
CA MET A 66 -0.41 19.85 5.91
C MET A 66 -0.71 20.54 4.57
N PRO A 67 -0.40 19.92 3.41
CA PRO A 67 -0.71 20.51 2.11
C PRO A 67 -2.19 20.83 1.92
N SER A 68 -3.07 20.01 2.49
CA SER A 68 -4.52 20.19 2.46
C SER A 68 -5.03 21.38 3.26
N ALA A 69 -4.23 21.94 4.19
CA ALA A 69 -4.61 23.13 4.96
C ALA A 69 -4.59 24.41 4.11
N VAL A 70 -3.86 24.43 3.00
CA VAL A 70 -3.82 25.55 2.05
C VAL A 70 -4.72 25.22 0.87
N PRO A 71 -5.83 25.96 0.61
CA PRO A 71 -6.83 25.58 -0.39
C PRO A 71 -6.26 25.29 -1.78
N ALA A 72 -5.35 26.13 -2.27
CA ALA A 72 -4.71 25.94 -3.58
C ALA A 72 -3.85 24.66 -3.63
N ARG A 73 -3.09 24.38 -2.56
CA ARG A 73 -2.26 23.15 -2.48
C ARG A 73 -3.13 21.91 -2.30
N GLY A 74 -4.24 22.01 -1.56
CA GLY A 74 -5.23 20.94 -1.42
C GLY A 74 -5.90 20.58 -2.76
N ALA A 75 -6.32 21.58 -3.53
CA ALA A 75 -6.90 21.36 -4.86
C ALA A 75 -5.91 20.67 -5.81
N TRP A 76 -4.64 21.10 -5.80
CA TRP A 76 -3.58 20.46 -6.59
C TRP A 76 -3.29 19.03 -6.11
N LEU A 77 -3.23 18.79 -4.80
CA LEU A 77 -3.00 17.48 -4.21
C LEU A 77 -3.99 16.44 -4.74
N LEU A 78 -5.27 16.77 -4.86
CA LEU A 78 -6.29 15.84 -5.38
C LEU A 78 -6.03 15.44 -6.84
N GLN A 79 -5.63 16.41 -7.67
CA GLN A 79 -5.25 16.16 -9.07
C GLN A 79 -3.97 15.31 -9.12
N ASP A 80 -3.00 15.63 -8.27
CA ASP A 80 -1.72 14.94 -8.22
C ASP A 80 -1.83 13.49 -7.78
N ILE A 81 -2.67 13.21 -6.77
CA ILE A 81 -2.98 11.85 -6.34
C ILE A 81 -3.52 11.04 -7.52
N ALA A 82 -4.50 11.58 -8.25
CA ALA A 82 -5.10 10.88 -9.39
C ALA A 82 -4.06 10.56 -10.49
N ARG A 83 -3.20 11.51 -10.82
CA ARG A 83 -2.11 11.31 -11.78
C ARG A 83 -1.11 10.26 -11.30
N THR A 84 -0.72 10.35 -10.03
CA THR A 84 0.29 9.46 -9.43
C THR A 84 -0.23 8.02 -9.37
N THR A 85 -1.48 7.80 -8.96
CA THR A 85 -2.07 6.46 -8.96
C THR A 85 -2.22 5.90 -10.38
N ALA A 86 -2.59 6.74 -11.36
CA ALA A 86 -2.68 6.32 -12.75
C ALA A 86 -1.31 5.90 -13.30
N PHE A 87 -0.27 6.70 -13.04
CA PHE A 87 1.11 6.40 -13.42
C PHE A 87 1.60 5.08 -12.81
N ALA A 88 1.33 4.87 -11.51
CA ALA A 88 1.71 3.65 -10.80
C ALA A 88 0.83 2.43 -11.13
N ARG A 89 -0.23 2.59 -11.94
CA ARG A 89 -1.27 1.59 -12.22
C ARG A 89 -1.94 1.03 -10.97
N LEU A 90 -2.29 1.93 -10.07
CA LEU A 90 -3.04 1.59 -8.88
C LEU A 90 -4.50 1.96 -9.07
N PRO A 91 -5.42 1.30 -8.36
CA PRO A 91 -6.82 1.73 -8.31
C PRO A 91 -6.90 3.21 -7.93
N ARG A 92 -7.89 3.89 -8.52
CA ARG A 92 -8.14 5.29 -8.16
C ARG A 92 -8.55 5.34 -6.69
N ILE A 93 -7.87 6.18 -5.94
CA ILE A 93 -8.19 6.47 -4.54
C ILE A 93 -8.90 7.81 -4.40
N SER A 94 -9.70 7.93 -3.35
CA SER A 94 -10.43 9.13 -2.95
C SER A 94 -10.04 9.54 -1.54
N PRO A 95 -9.95 10.85 -1.24
CA PRO A 95 -9.70 11.30 0.12
C PRO A 95 -10.85 10.89 1.05
N PRO A 96 -10.55 10.44 2.28
CA PRO A 96 -11.58 10.12 3.27
C PRO A 96 -12.38 11.36 3.68
N PRO A 97 -13.59 11.19 4.24
CA PRO A 97 -14.33 12.28 4.87
C PRO A 97 -13.48 13.00 5.93
N GLY A 98 -13.44 14.33 5.85
CA GLY A 98 -12.64 15.13 6.79
C GLY A 98 -11.14 15.13 6.50
N PHE A 99 -10.67 14.60 5.38
CA PHE A 99 -9.25 14.68 4.99
C PHE A 99 -8.74 16.14 5.03
N GLY A 100 -7.62 16.36 5.73
CA GLY A 100 -7.05 17.70 5.95
C GLY A 100 -7.68 18.50 7.10
N SER A 101 -8.74 17.99 7.72
CA SER A 101 -9.30 18.54 8.96
C SER A 101 -8.50 18.05 10.18
N PRO A 102 -8.40 18.84 11.27
CA PRO A 102 -7.85 18.36 12.54
C PRO A 102 -8.62 17.19 13.16
N ARG A 103 -9.84 16.90 12.67
CA ARG A 103 -10.64 15.73 13.11
C ARG A 103 -10.19 14.41 12.48
N PHE A 104 -9.51 14.46 11.33
CA PHE A 104 -8.99 13.26 10.70
C PHE A 104 -7.71 12.82 11.40
N THR A 105 -7.74 11.64 12.01
CA THR A 105 -6.59 11.08 12.74
C THR A 105 -6.35 9.64 12.35
N THR A 106 -5.10 9.31 12.10
CA THR A 106 -4.63 7.95 11.84
C THR A 106 -3.96 7.32 13.06
N LEU A 107 -3.95 8.00 14.21
CA LEU A 107 -3.29 7.55 15.43
C LEU A 107 -3.69 6.12 15.86
N PRO A 108 -4.99 5.72 15.86
CA PRO A 108 -5.35 4.35 16.21
C PRO A 108 -4.76 3.31 15.24
N CYS A 109 -4.80 3.61 13.93
CA CYS A 109 -4.23 2.76 12.89
C CYS A 109 -2.71 2.64 13.04
N GLN A 110 -2.01 3.75 13.27
CA GLN A 110 -0.57 3.75 13.49
C GLN A 110 -0.17 2.97 14.73
N ARG A 111 -0.93 3.10 15.83
CA ARG A 111 -0.70 2.32 17.06
C ARG A 111 -0.89 0.83 16.83
N LEU A 112 -1.94 0.44 16.10
CA LEU A 112 -2.17 -0.97 15.76
C LEU A 112 -1.02 -1.55 14.93
N LEU A 113 -0.58 -0.84 13.89
CA LEU A 113 0.55 -1.25 13.05
C LEU A 113 1.86 -1.32 13.84
N THR A 114 2.08 -0.35 14.73
CA THR A 114 3.25 -0.32 15.62
C THR A 114 3.22 -1.51 16.58
N ALA A 115 2.06 -1.83 17.16
CA ALA A 115 1.93 -2.99 18.05
C ALA A 115 2.25 -4.30 17.32
N LEU A 116 1.77 -4.48 16.10
CA LEU A 116 2.11 -5.64 15.26
C LEU A 116 3.62 -5.70 14.98
N ALA A 117 4.23 -4.56 14.61
CA ALA A 117 5.66 -4.48 14.33
C ALA A 117 6.52 -4.78 15.57
N LEU A 118 6.09 -4.35 16.76
CA LEU A 118 6.78 -4.65 18.03
C LEU A 118 6.65 -6.14 18.42
N GLN A 119 5.51 -6.77 18.10
CA GLN A 119 5.27 -8.18 18.44
C GLN A 119 5.94 -9.15 17.47
N GLN A 120 5.97 -8.82 16.17
CA GLN A 120 6.37 -9.76 15.11
C GLN A 120 7.58 -9.30 14.29
N GLY A 121 8.12 -8.11 14.53
CA GLY A 121 9.18 -7.51 13.72
C GLY A 121 8.64 -6.58 12.61
N HIS A 122 9.49 -5.65 12.19
CA HIS A 122 9.19 -4.66 11.14
C HIS A 122 9.22 -5.25 9.71
N ASP A 123 9.75 -6.45 9.58
CA ASP A 123 9.86 -7.28 8.38
C ASP A 123 8.82 -8.41 8.35
N SER A 124 7.88 -8.44 9.32
CA SER A 124 6.81 -9.43 9.37
C SER A 124 5.96 -9.40 8.09
N PRO A 125 5.62 -10.57 7.51
CA PRO A 125 4.74 -10.65 6.34
C PRO A 125 3.30 -10.20 6.63
N GLN A 126 2.87 -10.16 7.90
CA GLN A 126 1.53 -9.68 8.27
C GLN A 126 1.41 -8.15 8.20
N LEU A 127 2.51 -7.43 8.39
CA LEU A 127 2.54 -5.97 8.42
C LEU A 127 2.13 -5.32 7.09
N PRO A 128 2.64 -5.71 5.90
CA PRO A 128 2.18 -5.17 4.63
C PRO A 128 0.71 -5.53 4.34
N VAL A 129 0.24 -6.71 4.75
CA VAL A 129 -1.15 -7.15 4.56
C VAL A 129 -2.11 -6.26 5.34
N LEU A 130 -1.85 -6.07 6.64
CA LEU A 130 -2.66 -5.20 7.48
C LEU A 130 -2.60 -3.74 7.00
N THR A 131 -1.40 -3.27 6.64
CA THR A 131 -1.21 -1.91 6.12
C THR A 131 -2.03 -1.67 4.86
N ARG A 132 -2.00 -2.60 3.90
CA ARG A 132 -2.79 -2.51 2.66
C ARG A 132 -4.29 -2.51 2.95
N SER A 133 -4.76 -3.34 3.88
CA SER A 133 -6.18 -3.35 4.29
C SER A 133 -6.62 -2.01 4.88
N LEU A 134 -5.79 -1.39 5.73
CA LEU A 134 -6.06 -0.07 6.29
C LEU A 134 -6.04 1.03 5.21
N PHE A 135 -5.09 0.99 4.28
CA PHE A 135 -5.08 1.91 3.14
C PHE A 135 -6.37 1.80 2.33
N THR A 136 -6.78 0.59 1.96
CA THR A 136 -8.03 0.35 1.25
C THR A 136 -9.21 0.92 2.03
N ALA A 137 -9.32 0.64 3.33
CA ALA A 137 -10.42 1.15 4.15
C ALA A 137 -10.49 2.68 4.25
N ILE A 138 -9.35 3.36 4.23
CA ILE A 138 -9.27 4.84 4.36
C ILE A 138 -9.46 5.54 3.01
N TRP A 139 -8.84 5.00 1.94
CA TRP A 139 -8.65 5.70 0.68
C TRP A 139 -9.49 5.16 -0.48
N THR A 140 -10.21 4.05 -0.28
CA THR A 140 -11.15 3.56 -1.28
C THR A 140 -12.55 3.74 -0.74
N THR A 141 -13.40 4.40 -1.51
CA THR A 141 -14.84 4.39 -1.22
C THR A 141 -15.32 2.94 -1.38
N PRO A 142 -16.08 2.37 -0.43
CA PRO A 142 -16.77 1.12 -0.68
C PRO A 142 -17.64 1.34 -1.93
N SER A 143 -17.27 0.67 -3.03
CA SER A 143 -18.15 0.58 -4.19
C SER A 143 -19.49 0.06 -3.67
N ALA A 144 -20.61 0.63 -4.13
CA ALA A 144 -21.96 0.16 -3.82
C ALA A 144 -22.26 -1.24 -4.42
N ALA A 145 -21.29 -2.14 -4.40
CA ALA A 145 -21.33 -3.46 -5.01
C ALA A 145 -21.91 -4.53 -4.08
N HIS A 146 -22.40 -4.18 -2.88
CA HIS A 146 -23.13 -5.09 -1.98
C HIS A 146 -24.44 -4.46 -1.47
N SER A 147 -25.30 -3.95 -2.35
CA SER A 147 -26.73 -4.09 -2.08
C SER A 147 -27.10 -5.53 -2.44
N ILE A 148 -26.82 -6.47 -1.54
CA ILE A 148 -27.51 -7.76 -1.59
C ILE A 148 -28.93 -7.40 -1.21
N SER A 149 -29.81 -7.30 -2.20
CA SER A 149 -31.24 -7.18 -2.00
C SER A 149 -31.65 -8.38 -1.15
N THR A 150 -31.88 -8.17 0.15
CA THR A 150 -32.62 -9.12 0.97
C THR A 150 -34.07 -9.05 0.52
N THR A 151 -34.36 -9.61 -0.65
CA THR A 151 -35.72 -9.98 -1.02
C THR A 151 -36.01 -11.32 -0.36
N SER A 152 -36.61 -11.24 0.82
CA SER A 152 -37.33 -12.35 1.42
C SER A 152 -38.55 -12.67 0.57
N SER A 153 -38.46 -13.69 -0.27
CA SER A 153 -39.63 -14.44 -0.73
C SER A 153 -39.23 -15.83 -1.22
N SER A 154 -39.96 -16.78 -0.66
CA SER A 154 -39.82 -18.23 -0.75
C SER A 154 -40.25 -18.81 -2.09
N SER A 155 -39.80 -20.05 -2.30
CA SER A 155 -40.33 -21.15 -3.14
C SER A 155 -39.79 -21.36 -4.58
N SER A 156 -39.09 -22.51 -4.68
CA SER A 156 -39.12 -23.57 -5.70
C SER A 156 -38.80 -23.25 -7.17
N SER A 157 -37.66 -23.74 -7.66
CA SER A 157 -37.56 -24.97 -8.50
C SER A 157 -36.14 -25.12 -9.08
N SER A 158 -35.70 -26.39 -9.23
CA SER A 158 -34.33 -26.83 -9.55
C SER A 158 -34.05 -26.89 -11.07
N PRO A 159 -32.93 -27.47 -11.59
CA PRO A 159 -31.98 -26.73 -12.43
C PRO A 159 -31.86 -27.28 -13.87
N SER A 160 -31.24 -26.52 -14.79
CA SER A 160 -30.55 -27.13 -15.93
C SER A 160 -29.55 -26.20 -16.65
N SER A 161 -28.51 -26.86 -17.16
CA SER A 161 -27.59 -26.51 -18.25
C SER A 161 -26.28 -25.76 -17.93
N SER A 162 -25.24 -26.59 -18.05
CA SER A 162 -23.82 -26.39 -18.30
C SER A 162 -23.44 -25.34 -19.35
N SER A 163 -22.33 -24.63 -19.11
CA SER A 163 -21.18 -24.59 -20.03
C SER A 163 -19.96 -23.92 -19.38
N SER A 164 -18.79 -24.51 -19.64
CA SER A 164 -17.46 -24.19 -19.09
C SER A 164 -16.64 -23.29 -20.05
N PRO A 165 -15.45 -22.78 -19.63
CA PRO A 165 -14.93 -21.47 -20.03
C PRO A 165 -13.73 -21.48 -20.99
N SER A 166 -13.46 -20.35 -21.64
CA SER A 166 -12.14 -19.88 -22.15
C SER A 166 -12.31 -18.42 -22.62
N SER A 167 -11.37 -17.48 -22.57
CA SER A 167 -9.91 -17.52 -22.58
C SER A 167 -9.34 -16.29 -21.84
N SER A 168 -8.21 -16.48 -21.17
CA SER A 168 -7.39 -15.42 -20.58
C SER A 168 -6.35 -14.96 -21.61
N SER A 169 -6.36 -13.67 -21.95
CA SER A 169 -5.26 -13.03 -22.69
C SER A 169 -4.33 -12.30 -21.71
N PRO A 170 -3.00 -12.42 -21.84
CA PRO A 170 -2.05 -11.67 -21.01
C PRO A 170 -1.98 -10.19 -21.43
N PRO A 171 -1.73 -9.26 -20.49
CA PRO A 171 -1.56 -7.84 -20.81
C PRO A 171 -0.19 -7.56 -21.48
N PRO A 172 -0.11 -6.56 -22.38
CA PRO A 172 1.11 -6.25 -23.11
C PRO A 172 2.20 -5.60 -22.23
N PRO A 173 3.49 -5.77 -22.58
CA PRO A 173 4.60 -5.13 -21.89
C PRO A 173 4.61 -3.62 -22.13
N LEU A 174 5.16 -2.89 -21.17
CA LEU A 174 5.24 -1.43 -21.21
C LEU A 174 6.45 -0.87 -21.92
N PRO A 175 6.32 0.36 -22.45
CA PRO A 175 7.44 1.04 -23.06
C PRO A 175 8.52 1.40 -22.02
N PRO A 176 9.80 1.42 -22.44
CA PRO A 176 10.93 1.67 -21.58
C PRO A 176 11.18 3.17 -21.49
N LEU A 177 10.76 3.85 -20.41
CA LEU A 177 11.32 5.18 -20.10
C LEU A 177 11.40 5.38 -18.58
N PHE A 178 12.49 4.86 -18.02
CA PHE A 178 13.08 5.40 -16.80
C PHE A 178 13.42 6.88 -17.05
N ARG A 179 12.62 7.77 -16.50
CA ARG A 179 13.11 9.09 -16.08
C ARG A 179 12.65 9.29 -14.64
N LEU A 180 13.48 8.79 -13.73
CA LEU A 180 13.39 9.07 -12.31
C LEU A 180 13.40 10.59 -12.14
N TYR A 181 12.23 11.18 -11.89
CA TYR A 181 12.15 12.46 -11.20
C TYR A 181 12.40 12.16 -9.72
N THR A 182 13.67 12.09 -9.36
CA THR A 182 14.14 12.07 -7.99
C THR A 182 13.79 13.44 -7.39
N PHE A 183 12.73 13.50 -6.57
CA PHE A 183 12.52 14.64 -5.68
C PHE A 183 13.65 14.65 -4.64
N PRO A 184 14.43 15.73 -4.51
CA PRO A 184 15.48 15.80 -3.52
C PRO A 184 14.83 16.04 -2.14
N PHE A 185 14.83 15.04 -1.28
CA PHE A 185 14.74 15.27 0.15
C PHE A 185 16.06 15.91 0.57
N LEU A 186 16.05 17.22 0.80
CA LEU A 186 17.14 17.92 1.47
C LEU A 186 17.31 17.33 2.87
N LEU A 187 18.45 16.68 3.04
CA LEU A 187 19.00 16.22 4.30
C LEU A 187 19.51 17.44 5.09
N CYS A 188 18.67 18.04 5.94
CA CYS A 188 19.17 18.91 7.00
C CYS A 188 19.50 18.05 8.22
N ARG A 189 20.79 17.74 8.30
CA ARG A 189 21.48 17.20 9.47
C ARG A 189 21.63 18.35 10.48
N ALA A 190 21.21 18.12 11.72
CA ALA A 190 21.69 18.81 12.92
C ALA A 190 21.86 17.75 14.00
#